data_AF-A0AAV2QVW5-F1
#
_entry.id   AF-A0AAV2QVW5-F1
#
_cell.length_a   1.000
_cell.length_b   1.000
_cell.length_c   1.000
_cell.angle_alpha   90.00
_cell.angle_beta   90.00
_cell.angle_gamma   90.00
#
_symmetry.space_group_name_H-M   'P 1'
#
loop_
_entity.id
_entity.type
_entity.pdbx_description
1 polymer ?
#
loop_
_entity_poly.entity_id
_entity_poly.type
_entity_poly.pdbx_seq_one_letter_code
_entity_poly.pdbx_strand_id
1 'polypeptide(L)'
;MQKVVWFAISIAEASAEVEQLFSQIFHIVNKDRNRLGTHSIKGLLVTKSYIQTIGTCLNFKIDSSMMACINVTHSKYVKRTTSDKNDKCIQCIHRRILEDAKKTLEGNKKMKTIEVKKMNIEKQKEAIKLNQLKSKMLLEKAHLLIKNSEKKSNFLKKEKKELDKAEKQLQQSIFKSTCHKVVKKKFNDMLSTVDINNNESD
;
A
#
# COMPACT_ATOMS: atom_id res chain seq x y z
N MET A 1 8.97 62.90 62.50
CA MET A 1 9.83 63.06 61.31
C MET A 1 11.06 62.16 61.31
N GLN A 2 11.77 61.98 62.42
CA GLN A 2 13.03 61.22 62.47
C GLN A 2 12.94 59.79 61.89
N LYS A 3 11.87 59.04 62.18
CA LYS A 3 11.64 57.68 61.62
C LYS A 3 11.54 57.64 60.09
N VAL A 4 10.99 58.69 59.47
CA VAL A 4 10.81 58.78 58.02
C VAL A 4 12.13 59.11 57.33
N VAL A 5 12.94 59.97 57.96
CA VAL A 5 14.28 60.32 57.47
C VAL A 5 15.21 59.11 57.52
N TRP A 6 15.21 58.35 58.62
CA TRP A 6 15.97 57.10 58.72
C TRP A 6 15.53 56.07 57.67
N PHE A 7 14.22 55.89 57.47
CA PHE A 7 13.70 54.99 56.43
C PHE A 7 14.16 55.40 55.02
N ALA A 8 14.14 56.69 54.69
CA ALA A 8 14.58 57.20 53.39
C ALA A 8 16.09 56.99 53.15
N ILE A 9 16.92 57.17 54.18
CA ILE A 9 18.37 56.96 54.09
C ILE A 9 18.69 55.46 53.92
N SER A 10 17.98 54.57 54.64
CA SER A 10 18.17 53.11 54.54
C SER A 10 17.82 52.53 53.16
N ILE A 11 16.98 53.20 52.36
CA ILE A 11 16.65 52.77 50.99
C ILE A 11 17.85 52.94 50.04
N ALA A 12 18.68 53.96 50.26
CA ALA A 12 19.78 54.32 49.36
C ALA A 12 21.04 53.45 49.57
N GLU A 13 21.35 53.07 50.82
CA GLU A 13 22.50 52.19 51.14
C GLU A 13 22.29 50.73 50.71
N ALA A 14 21.05 50.29 50.53
CA ALA A 14 20.73 48.89 50.27
C ALA A 14 21.12 48.39 48.86
N SER A 15 21.56 49.24 47.93
CA SER A 15 21.82 48.81 46.54
C SER A 15 23.13 48.01 46.38
N ALA A 16 24.23 48.48 46.97
CA ALA A 16 25.55 47.88 46.74
C ALA A 16 25.69 46.49 47.38
N GLU A 17 25.17 46.31 48.59
CA GLU A 17 25.22 45.01 49.29
C GLU A 17 24.37 43.94 48.58
N VAL A 18 23.22 44.36 48.06
CA VAL A 18 22.32 43.49 47.29
C VAL A 18 22.94 43.09 45.95
N GLU A 19 23.62 44.01 45.27
CA GLU A 19 24.37 43.70 44.03
C GLU A 19 25.55 42.75 44.28
N GLN A 20 26.27 42.92 45.39
CA GLN A 20 27.33 42.00 45.79
C GLN A 20 26.78 40.60 46.09
N LEU A 21 25.62 40.53 46.76
CA LEU A 21 24.90 39.29 47.03
C LEU A 21 24.48 38.57 45.74
N PHE A 22 23.93 39.32 44.78
CA PHE A 22 23.56 38.77 43.46
C PHE A 22 24.78 38.29 42.67
N SER A 23 25.89 39.03 42.72
CA SER A 23 27.15 38.65 42.06
C SER A 23 27.70 37.33 42.59
N GLN A 24 27.64 37.10 43.90
CA GLN A 24 28.10 35.84 44.50
C GLN A 24 27.20 34.65 44.14
N ILE A 25 25.90 34.88 43.93
CA ILE A 25 24.92 33.84 43.62
C ILE A 25 24.77 33.60 42.12
N PHE A 26 25.23 34.53 41.29
CA PHE A 26 25.24 34.41 39.83
C PHE A 26 25.83 33.09 39.34
N HIS A 27 26.88 32.59 39.98
CA HIS A 27 27.51 31.31 39.63
C HIS A 27 26.63 30.09 39.93
N ILE A 28 25.70 30.18 40.89
CA ILE A 28 24.74 29.14 41.24
C ILE A 28 23.51 29.20 40.31
N VAL A 29 23.17 30.41 39.83
CA VAL A 29 22.03 30.64 38.93
C VAL A 29 22.35 30.21 37.50
N ASN A 30 23.55 30.54 37.00
CA ASN A 30 23.87 30.46 35.57
C ASN A 30 24.74 29.26 35.16
N LYS A 31 25.38 28.52 36.07
CA LYS A 31 26.14 27.32 35.70
C LYS A 31 25.22 26.09 35.64
N ASP A 32 25.04 25.51 34.46
CA ASP A 32 24.12 24.37 34.23
C ASP A 32 24.38 23.15 35.11
N ARG A 33 25.65 22.89 35.48
CA ARG A 33 25.99 21.73 36.34
C ARG A 33 25.47 21.86 37.78
N ASN A 34 25.22 23.07 38.27
CA ASN A 34 24.81 23.35 39.67
C ASN A 34 23.57 24.24 39.74
N ARG A 35 22.79 24.34 38.65
CA ARG A 35 21.68 25.28 38.54
C ARG A 35 20.56 24.90 39.50
N LEU A 36 20.33 25.76 40.50
CA LEU A 36 19.24 25.59 41.46
C LEU A 36 17.93 26.16 40.89
N GLY A 37 16.81 25.58 41.31
CA GLY A 37 15.49 26.14 41.03
C GLY A 37 15.29 27.49 41.72
N THR A 38 14.47 28.36 41.14
CA THR A 38 14.23 29.74 41.60
C THR A 38 13.80 29.81 43.07
N HIS A 39 13.00 28.86 43.55
CA HIS A 39 12.58 28.82 44.95
C HIS A 39 13.72 28.48 45.91
N SER A 40 14.63 27.59 45.52
CA SER A 40 15.81 27.24 46.30
C SER A 40 16.79 28.41 46.38
N ILE A 41 16.96 29.15 45.29
CA ILE A 41 17.78 30.37 45.25
C ILE A 41 17.20 31.43 46.20
N LYS A 42 15.89 31.66 46.16
CA LYS A 42 15.20 32.59 47.09
C LYS A 42 15.37 32.16 48.55
N GLY A 43 15.24 30.87 48.84
CA GLY A 43 15.47 30.33 50.18
C GLY A 43 16.90 30.58 50.67
N LEU A 44 17.91 30.28 49.83
CA LEU A 44 19.32 30.54 50.12
C LEU A 44 19.62 32.02 50.39
N LEU A 45 19.06 32.93 49.58
CA LEU A 45 19.20 34.37 49.75
C LEU A 45 18.66 34.85 51.10
N VAL A 46 17.44 34.43 51.44
CA VAL A 46 16.80 34.78 52.72
C VAL A 46 17.59 34.21 53.90
N THR A 47 18.01 32.94 53.83
CA THR A 47 18.81 32.32 54.89
C THR A 47 20.16 33.00 55.07
N LYS A 48 20.83 33.36 53.97
CA LYS A 48 22.11 34.07 54.04
C LYS A 48 21.97 35.46 54.65
N SER A 49 20.98 36.24 54.22
CA SER A 49 20.69 37.55 54.78
C SER A 49 20.38 37.45 56.28
N TYR A 50 19.56 36.48 56.68
CA TYR A 50 19.25 36.22 58.08
C TYR A 50 20.48 35.88 58.93
N ILE A 51 21.38 35.03 58.42
CA ILE A 51 22.65 34.71 59.10
C ILE A 51 23.53 35.95 59.24
N GLN A 52 23.64 36.78 58.19
CA GLN A 52 24.41 38.01 58.23
C GLN A 52 23.87 39.02 59.24
N THR A 53 22.54 39.12 59.39
CA THR A 53 21.90 40.02 60.37
C THR A 53 22.12 39.56 61.82
N ILE A 54 22.25 38.26 62.07
CA ILE A 54 22.38 37.70 63.43
C ILE A 54 23.83 37.74 63.97
N GLY A 55 24.82 37.95 63.10
CA GLY A 55 26.24 38.00 63.48
C GLY A 55 26.91 36.63 63.53
N THR A 56 28.02 36.51 64.28
CA THR A 56 28.88 35.31 64.31
C THR A 56 28.07 34.03 64.58
N CYS A 57 28.11 33.10 63.63
CA CYS A 57 27.34 31.85 63.58
C CYS A 57 27.52 30.90 64.79
N LEU A 58 28.36 31.26 65.76
CA LEU A 58 28.75 30.41 66.88
C LEU A 58 27.66 30.30 67.97
N ASN A 59 26.65 31.17 67.97
CA ASN A 59 25.59 31.19 69.00
C ASN A 59 24.16 30.97 68.45
N PHE A 60 24.02 30.35 67.28
CA PHE A 60 22.70 30.09 66.72
C PHE A 60 22.01 28.94 67.48
N LYS A 61 21.15 29.28 68.44
CA LYS A 61 20.30 28.29 69.12
C LYS A 61 19.09 27.97 68.24
N ILE A 62 19.02 26.73 67.76
CA ILE A 62 17.81 26.21 67.12
C ILE A 62 16.74 26.09 68.21
N ASP A 63 15.76 26.97 68.16
CA ASP A 63 14.63 26.92 69.08
C ASP A 63 13.63 25.82 68.65
N SER A 64 12.73 25.47 69.56
CA SER A 64 11.72 24.44 69.31
C SER A 64 10.78 24.83 68.14
N SER A 65 10.52 26.13 67.98
CA SER A 65 9.68 26.67 66.90
C SER A 65 10.29 26.44 65.51
N MET A 66 11.56 26.78 65.34
CA MET A 66 12.29 26.59 64.09
C MET A 66 12.43 25.10 63.76
N MET A 67 12.65 24.26 64.78
CA MET A 67 12.71 22.82 64.58
C MET A 67 11.35 22.23 64.14
N ALA A 68 10.24 22.76 64.66
CA ALA A 68 8.90 22.41 64.18
C ALA A 68 8.70 22.82 62.71
N CYS A 69 9.13 24.02 62.32
CA CYS A 69 9.08 24.47 60.92
C CYS A 69 9.89 23.57 59.97
N ILE A 70 11.09 23.15 60.39
CA ILE A 70 11.94 22.22 59.63
C ILE A 70 11.21 20.89 59.44
N ASN A 71 10.62 20.33 60.49
CA ASN A 71 9.90 19.06 60.42
C ASN A 71 8.67 19.12 59.51
N VAL A 72 7.88 20.21 59.59
CA VAL A 72 6.73 20.43 58.71
C VAL A 72 7.16 20.51 57.24
N THR A 73 8.24 21.25 56.98
CA THR A 73 8.76 21.42 55.61
C THR A 73 9.30 20.11 55.05
N HIS A 74 10.04 19.36 55.86
CA HIS A 74 10.54 18.03 55.50
C HIS A 74 9.39 17.06 55.18
N SER A 75 8.35 17.00 56.03
CA SER A 75 7.17 16.17 55.78
C SER A 75 6.48 16.49 54.45
N LYS A 76 6.34 17.79 54.12
CA LYS A 76 5.76 18.24 52.84
C LYS A 76 6.62 17.82 51.64
N TYR A 77 7.93 17.92 51.74
CA TYR A 77 8.85 17.52 50.67
C TYR A 77 8.81 16.01 50.40
N VAL A 78 8.83 15.20 51.47
CA VAL A 78 8.72 13.73 51.38
C VAL A 78 7.40 13.31 50.74
N LYS A 79 6.27 13.93 51.12
CA LYS A 79 4.95 13.64 50.51
C LYS A 79 4.90 13.99 49.02
N ARG A 80 5.54 15.08 48.59
CA ARG A 80 5.59 15.45 47.16
C ARG A 80 6.41 14.47 46.34
N THR A 81 7.57 14.06 46.85
CA THR A 81 8.46 13.11 46.14
C THR A 81 7.87 11.71 46.02
N THR A 82 7.00 11.28 46.93
CA THR A 82 6.28 10.00 46.79
C THR A 82 5.09 10.09 45.83
N SER A 83 4.34 11.20 45.84
CA SER A 83 3.24 11.43 44.89
C SER A 83 3.71 11.48 43.43
N ASP A 84 4.79 12.23 43.16
CA ASP A 84 5.33 12.38 41.79
C ASP A 84 5.83 11.07 41.18
N LYS A 85 6.32 10.14 42.00
CA LYS A 85 6.75 8.81 41.53
C LYS A 85 5.57 7.96 41.10
N ASN A 86 4.47 8.02 41.84
CA ASN A 86 3.26 7.26 41.53
C ASN A 86 2.56 7.81 40.27
N ASP A 87 2.45 9.13 40.14
CA ASP A 87 1.82 9.75 38.97
C ASP A 87 2.62 9.50 37.67
N LYS A 88 3.96 9.58 37.73
CA LYS A 88 4.81 9.21 36.59
C LYS A 88 4.69 7.73 36.23
N CYS A 89 4.57 6.84 37.22
CA CYS A 89 4.39 5.42 36.99
C CYS A 89 3.04 5.13 36.28
N ILE A 90 1.96 5.75 36.76
CA ILE A 90 0.61 5.61 36.17
C ILE A 90 0.58 6.12 34.73
N GLN A 91 1.20 7.27 34.45
CA GLN A 91 1.29 7.81 33.09
C GLN A 91 2.06 6.88 32.14
N CYS A 92 3.14 6.25 32.60
CA CYS A 92 3.90 5.28 31.81
C CYS A 92 3.07 4.04 31.45
N ILE A 93 2.30 3.51 32.41
CA ILE A 93 1.42 2.35 32.18
C ILE A 93 0.32 2.71 31.18
N HIS A 94 -0.34 3.86 31.36
CA HIS A 94 -1.41 4.30 30.47
C HIS A 94 -0.93 4.50 29.02
N ARG A 95 0.28 5.06 28.85
CA ARG A 95 0.91 5.21 27.52
C ARG A 95 1.13 3.86 26.84
N ARG A 96 1.64 2.86 27.56
CA ARG A 96 1.84 1.50 27.01
C ARG A 96 0.53 0.86 26.56
N ILE A 97 -0.51 0.94 27.39
CA ILE A 97 -1.83 0.39 27.05
C ILE A 97 -2.38 1.03 25.76
N LEU A 98 -2.24 2.36 25.61
CA LEU A 98 -2.66 3.07 24.40
C LEU A 98 -1.85 2.67 23.16
N GLU A 99 -0.54 2.49 23.30
CA GLU A 99 0.32 2.03 22.20
C GLU A 99 -0.02 0.61 21.75
N ASP A 100 -0.25 -0.30 22.69
CA ASP A 100 -0.62 -1.68 22.39
C ASP A 100 -2.00 -1.74 21.73
N ALA A 101 -2.98 -0.97 22.22
CA ALA A 101 -4.29 -0.86 21.58
C ALA A 101 -4.20 -0.36 20.13
N LYS A 102 -3.33 0.61 19.85
CA LYS A 102 -3.08 1.11 18.48
C LYS A 102 -2.48 0.02 17.59
N LYS A 103 -1.47 -0.71 18.08
CA LYS A 103 -0.85 -1.82 17.33
C LYS A 103 -1.87 -2.91 17.00
N THR A 104 -2.73 -3.28 17.96
CA THR A 104 -3.79 -4.27 17.73
C THR A 104 -4.80 -3.79 16.70
N LEU A 105 -5.21 -2.51 16.75
CA LEU A 105 -6.13 -1.93 15.76
C LEU A 105 -5.55 -1.95 14.35
N GLU A 106 -4.28 -1.57 14.19
CA GLU A 106 -3.58 -1.62 12.91
C GLU A 106 -3.42 -3.05 12.39
N GLY A 107 -3.07 -4.00 13.27
CA GLY A 107 -3.02 -5.43 12.95
C GLY A 107 -4.37 -5.94 12.43
N ASN A 108 -5.46 -5.58 13.10
CA ASN A 108 -6.81 -5.97 12.70
C ASN A 108 -7.22 -5.37 11.34
N LYS A 109 -6.85 -4.12 11.04
CA LYS A 109 -7.08 -3.51 9.71
C LYS A 109 -6.34 -4.25 8.60
N LYS A 110 -5.07 -4.62 8.84
CA LYS A 110 -4.27 -5.42 7.89
C LYS A 110 -4.89 -6.79 7.66
N MET A 111 -5.35 -7.46 8.73
CA MET A 111 -6.00 -8.77 8.66
C MET A 111 -7.27 -8.73 7.81
N LYS A 112 -8.16 -7.76 8.03
CA LYS A 112 -9.37 -7.56 7.19
C LYS A 112 -9.03 -7.35 5.71
N THR A 113 -7.96 -6.60 5.44
CA THR A 113 -7.51 -6.37 4.06
C THR A 113 -7.03 -7.66 3.38
N ILE A 114 -6.32 -8.52 4.13
CA ILE A 114 -5.87 -9.83 3.63
C ILE A 114 -7.06 -10.74 3.36
N GLU A 115 -8.06 -10.74 4.23
CA GLU A 115 -9.28 -11.54 4.08
C GLU A 115 -10.07 -11.17 2.83
N VAL A 116 -10.26 -9.88 2.56
CA VAL A 116 -10.91 -9.39 1.33
C VAL A 116 -10.11 -9.79 0.09
N LYS A 117 -8.77 -9.67 0.11
CA LYS A 117 -7.92 -10.11 -1.00
C LYS A 117 -8.05 -11.61 -1.26
N LYS A 118 -8.09 -12.43 -0.21
CA LYS A 118 -8.25 -13.88 -0.31
C LYS A 118 -9.58 -14.23 -0.99
N MET A 119 -10.67 -13.58 -0.58
CA MET A 119 -11.99 -13.78 -1.19
C MET A 119 -12.01 -13.39 -2.69
N ASN A 120 -11.35 -12.30 -3.07
CA ASN A 120 -11.25 -11.89 -4.48
C ASN A 120 -10.44 -12.89 -5.33
N ILE A 121 -9.34 -13.42 -4.79
CA ILE A 121 -8.54 -14.45 -5.46
C ILE A 121 -9.37 -15.72 -5.68
N GLU A 122 -10.19 -16.11 -4.71
CA GLU A 122 -11.05 -17.28 -4.82
C GLU A 122 -12.11 -17.13 -5.93
N LYS A 123 -12.78 -15.97 -5.99
CA LYS A 123 -13.69 -15.63 -7.10
C LYS A 123 -13.00 -15.66 -8.46
N GLN A 124 -11.78 -15.12 -8.56
CA GLN A 124 -11.01 -15.16 -9.81
C GLN A 124 -10.64 -16.60 -10.21
N LYS A 125 -10.26 -17.45 -9.25
CA LYS A 125 -9.97 -18.88 -9.51
C LYS A 125 -11.20 -19.61 -10.05
N GLU A 126 -12.38 -19.37 -9.49
CA GLU A 126 -13.62 -19.96 -9.99
C GLU A 126 -13.95 -19.50 -11.41
N ALA A 127 -13.80 -18.20 -11.70
CA ALA A 127 -14.00 -17.67 -13.05
C ALA A 127 -13.02 -18.29 -14.07
N ILE A 128 -11.75 -18.47 -13.70
CA ILE A 128 -10.75 -19.13 -14.55
C ILE A 128 -11.13 -20.58 -14.81
N LYS A 129 -11.55 -21.34 -13.79
CA LYS A 129 -12.02 -22.72 -13.96
C LYS A 129 -13.20 -22.81 -14.93
N LEU A 130 -14.18 -21.91 -14.79
CA LEU A 130 -15.34 -21.86 -15.69
C LEU A 130 -14.92 -21.55 -17.13
N ASN A 131 -14.00 -20.61 -17.33
CA ASN A 131 -13.49 -20.26 -18.64
C ASN A 131 -12.69 -21.41 -19.28
N GLN A 132 -11.89 -22.14 -18.50
CA GLN A 132 -11.19 -23.34 -18.97
C GLN A 132 -12.16 -24.41 -19.43
N LEU A 133 -13.26 -24.63 -18.70
CA LEU A 133 -14.28 -25.60 -19.08
C LEU A 133 -15.01 -25.19 -20.37
N LYS A 134 -15.39 -23.92 -20.49
CA LYS A 134 -15.97 -23.36 -21.74
C LYS A 134 -15.02 -23.51 -22.93
N SER A 135 -13.74 -23.23 -22.73
CA SER A 135 -12.71 -23.37 -23.78
C SER A 135 -12.59 -24.83 -24.26
N LYS A 136 -12.57 -25.79 -23.34
CA LYS A 136 -12.56 -27.23 -23.69
C LYS A 136 -13.77 -27.63 -24.54
N MET A 137 -14.97 -27.22 -24.13
CA MET A 137 -16.18 -27.49 -24.93
C MET A 137 -16.12 -26.87 -26.33
N LEU A 138 -15.61 -25.65 -26.45
CA LEU A 138 -15.47 -24.98 -27.75
C LEU A 138 -14.45 -25.70 -28.65
N LEU A 139 -13.34 -26.17 -28.08
CA LEU A 139 -12.33 -26.96 -28.79
C LEU A 139 -12.91 -28.30 -29.28
N GLU A 140 -13.65 -29.02 -28.44
CA GLU A 140 -14.33 -30.25 -28.85
C GLU A 140 -15.31 -30.02 -30.00
N LYS A 141 -16.10 -28.93 -29.92
CA LYS A 141 -17.02 -28.54 -31.00
C LYS A 141 -16.28 -28.19 -32.29
N ALA A 142 -15.16 -27.48 -32.20
CA ALA A 142 -14.32 -27.14 -33.35
C ALA A 142 -13.73 -28.40 -34.00
N HIS A 143 -13.22 -29.36 -33.21
CA HIS A 143 -12.72 -30.63 -33.72
C HIS A 143 -13.79 -31.45 -34.45
N LEU A 144 -15.02 -31.48 -33.93
CA LEU A 144 -16.15 -32.12 -34.61
C LEU A 144 -16.46 -31.48 -35.96
N LEU A 145 -16.47 -30.14 -36.02
CA LEU A 145 -16.69 -29.40 -37.26
C LEU A 145 -15.59 -29.65 -38.29
N ILE A 146 -14.31 -29.64 -37.87
CA ILE A 146 -13.18 -29.96 -38.73
C ILE A 146 -13.34 -31.37 -39.31
N LYS A 147 -13.59 -32.38 -38.47
CA LYS A 147 -13.79 -33.77 -38.91
C LYS A 147 -14.95 -33.92 -39.90
N ASN A 148 -16.04 -33.20 -39.69
CA ASN A 148 -17.18 -33.20 -40.62
C ASN A 148 -16.84 -32.50 -41.94
N SER A 149 -16.09 -31.40 -41.89
CA SER A 149 -15.64 -30.69 -43.09
C SER A 149 -14.67 -31.53 -43.93
N GLU A 150 -13.77 -32.28 -43.29
CA GLU A 150 -12.85 -33.21 -43.96
C GLU A 150 -13.61 -34.33 -44.65
N LYS A 151 -14.60 -34.93 -43.98
CA LYS A 151 -15.48 -35.95 -44.58
C LYS A 151 -16.19 -35.40 -45.81
N LYS A 152 -16.76 -34.18 -45.71
CA LYS A 152 -17.47 -33.54 -46.82
C LYS A 152 -16.52 -33.19 -47.98
N SER A 153 -15.33 -32.70 -47.68
CA SER A 153 -14.28 -32.42 -48.67
C SER A 153 -13.85 -33.69 -49.40
N ASN A 154 -13.65 -34.79 -48.68
CA ASN A 154 -13.31 -36.09 -49.27
C ASN A 154 -14.44 -36.64 -50.14
N PHE A 155 -15.70 -36.46 -49.73
CA PHE A 155 -16.87 -36.80 -50.53
C PHE A 155 -16.89 -36.00 -51.85
N LEU A 156 -16.76 -34.68 -51.78
CA LEU A 156 -16.74 -33.79 -52.95
C LEU A 156 -15.58 -34.12 -53.90
N LYS A 157 -14.40 -34.47 -53.37
CA LYS A 157 -13.26 -34.91 -54.18
C LYS A 157 -13.55 -36.21 -54.94
N LYS A 158 -14.32 -37.14 -54.37
CA LYS A 158 -14.74 -38.37 -55.05
C LYS A 158 -15.77 -38.07 -56.13
N GLU A 159 -16.80 -37.29 -55.78
CA GLU A 159 -17.87 -36.90 -56.70
C GLU A 159 -17.32 -36.15 -57.93
N LYS A 160 -16.39 -35.21 -57.71
CA LYS A 160 -15.69 -34.50 -58.80
C LYS A 160 -14.94 -35.46 -59.74
N LYS A 161 -14.25 -36.47 -59.20
CA LYS A 161 -13.54 -37.47 -60.02
C LYS A 161 -14.50 -38.32 -60.87
N GLU A 162 -15.69 -38.64 -60.35
CA GLU A 162 -16.70 -39.37 -61.12
C GLU A 162 -17.30 -38.49 -62.21
N LEU A 163 -17.56 -37.23 -61.91
CA LEU A 163 -18.06 -36.25 -62.87
C LEU A 163 -17.05 -36.03 -64.01
N ASP A 164 -15.76 -35.85 -63.68
CA ASP A 164 -14.67 -35.73 -64.67
C ASP A 164 -14.58 -36.99 -65.56
N LYS A 165 -14.85 -38.18 -65.02
CA LYS A 165 -14.87 -39.43 -65.80
C LYS A 165 -16.07 -39.48 -66.74
N ALA A 166 -17.26 -39.15 -66.24
CA ALA A 166 -18.49 -39.11 -67.03
C ALA A 166 -18.39 -38.09 -68.17
N GLU A 167 -17.83 -36.91 -67.89
CA GLU A 167 -17.59 -35.87 -68.89
C GLU A 167 -16.64 -36.35 -70.00
N LYS A 168 -15.52 -37.00 -69.63
CA LYS A 168 -14.60 -37.60 -70.62
C LYS A 168 -15.26 -38.67 -71.48
N GLN A 169 -16.09 -39.53 -70.87
CA GLN A 169 -16.84 -40.56 -71.62
C GLN A 169 -17.83 -39.93 -72.60
N LEU A 170 -18.51 -38.87 -72.18
CA LEU A 170 -19.49 -38.15 -73.00
C LEU A 170 -18.81 -37.38 -74.15
N GLN A 171 -17.66 -36.75 -73.90
CA GLN A 171 -16.84 -36.16 -74.97
C GLN A 171 -16.38 -37.20 -75.98
N GLN A 172 -15.95 -38.38 -75.52
CA GLN A 172 -15.56 -39.48 -76.42
C GLN A 172 -16.74 -40.01 -77.24
N SER A 173 -17.94 -40.15 -76.65
CA SER A 173 -19.12 -40.62 -77.37
C SER A 173 -19.61 -39.59 -78.39
N ILE A 174 -19.57 -38.30 -78.05
CA ILE A 174 -19.81 -37.20 -79.00
C ILE A 174 -18.82 -37.31 -80.16
N PHE A 175 -17.51 -37.35 -79.88
CA PHE A 175 -16.48 -37.44 -80.92
C PHE A 175 -16.70 -38.63 -81.86
N LYS A 176 -16.99 -39.83 -81.32
CA LYS A 176 -17.32 -41.02 -82.12
C LYS A 176 -18.55 -40.81 -82.99
N SER A 177 -19.61 -40.21 -82.44
CA SER A 177 -20.85 -39.91 -83.19
C SER A 177 -20.63 -38.89 -84.31
N THR A 178 -19.78 -37.89 -84.08
CA THR A 178 -19.43 -36.85 -85.04
C THR A 178 -18.56 -37.42 -86.16
N CYS A 179 -17.56 -38.25 -85.85
CA CYS A 179 -16.80 -39.01 -86.85
C CYS A 179 -17.71 -39.90 -87.69
N HIS A 180 -18.68 -40.59 -87.09
CA HIS A 180 -19.65 -41.39 -87.85
C HIS A 180 -20.51 -40.55 -88.80
N LYS A 181 -20.94 -39.34 -88.38
CA LYS A 181 -21.66 -38.40 -89.26
C LYS A 181 -20.79 -37.89 -90.41
N VAL A 182 -19.52 -37.59 -90.16
CA VAL A 182 -18.58 -37.13 -91.19
C VAL A 182 -18.24 -38.25 -92.19
N VAL A 183 -18.07 -39.48 -91.71
CA VAL A 183 -17.85 -40.66 -92.57
C VAL A 183 -19.10 -40.96 -93.39
N LYS A 184 -20.31 -40.91 -92.82
CA LYS A 184 -21.57 -41.05 -93.58
C LYS A 184 -21.73 -39.96 -94.65
N LYS A 185 -21.35 -38.72 -94.34
CA LYS A 185 -21.38 -37.61 -95.31
C LYS A 185 -20.39 -37.84 -96.46
N LYS A 186 -19.13 -38.20 -96.15
CA LYS A 186 -18.14 -38.56 -97.18
C LYS A 186 -18.54 -39.78 -98.01
N PHE A 187 -19.20 -40.76 -97.42
CA PHE A 187 -19.68 -41.95 -98.12
C PHE A 187 -20.84 -41.62 -99.05
N ASN A 188 -21.77 -40.75 -98.62
CA ASN A 188 -22.83 -40.23 -99.49
C ASN A 188 -22.27 -39.32 -100.61
N ASP A 189 -21.26 -38.50 -100.32
CA ASP A 189 -20.60 -37.66 -101.33
C ASP A 189 -19.85 -38.52 -102.36
N MET A 190 -19.20 -39.63 -101.96
CA MET A 190 -18.57 -40.59 -102.90
C MET A 190 -19.58 -41.38 -103.73
N LEU A 191 -20.74 -41.75 -103.17
CA LEU A 191 -21.82 -42.40 -103.92
C LEU A 191 -22.50 -41.46 -104.94
N SER A 192 -22.41 -40.14 -104.76
CA SER A 192 -22.90 -39.16 -105.75
C SER A 192 -21.96 -38.92 -106.94
N THR A 193 -20.72 -39.45 -106.87
CA THR A 193 -19.73 -39.36 -107.96
C THR A 193 -19.59 -40.65 -108.79
N VAL A 194 -20.33 -41.70 -108.45
CA VAL A 194 -20.38 -42.95 -109.22
C VAL A 194 -21.79 -43.09 -109.78
N ASP A 195 -22.17 -42.18 -110.66
CA ASP A 195 -23.17 -42.45 -111.70
C ASP A 195 -23.09 -41.36 -112.78
N ILE A 196 -23.12 -41.84 -114.03
CA ILE A 196 -23.27 -41.11 -115.30
C ILE A 196 -21.99 -40.52 -115.90
N ASN A 197 -21.31 -41.35 -116.69
CA ASN A 197 -21.04 -41.02 -118.09
C ASN A 197 -20.86 -42.32 -118.90
N ASN A 198 -22.01 -42.91 -119.25
CA ASN A 198 -22.12 -43.74 -120.44
C ASN A 198 -23.09 -43.04 -121.39
N ASN A 199 -22.70 -43.02 -122.66
CA ASN A 199 -23.44 -42.60 -123.86
C ASN A 199 -23.39 -41.11 -124.18
N GLU A 200 -22.70 -40.75 -125.26
CA GLU A 200 -23.38 -40.67 -126.56
C GLU A 200 -22.38 -40.76 -127.73
N SER A 201 -22.73 -41.63 -128.68
CA SER A 201 -22.25 -41.70 -130.05
C SER A 201 -23.04 -40.69 -130.89
N ASP A 202 -22.36 -39.86 -131.69
CA ASP A 202 -22.33 -39.89 -133.16
C ASP A 202 -21.55 -38.68 -133.71
#